data_AF-A0A915DKA1-F1
#
_entry.id   AF-A0A915DKA1-F1
#
_cell.length_a   1.000
_cell.length_b   1.000
_cell.length_c   1.000
_cell.angle_alpha   90.00
_cell.angle_beta   90.00
_cell.angle_gamma   90.00
#
_symmetry.space_group_name_H-M   'P 1'
#
loop_
_entity.id
_entity.type
_entity.pdbx_description
1 polymer ?
#
loop_
_entity_poly.entity_id
_entity_poly.type
_entity_poly.pdbx_seq_one_letter_code
_entity_poly.pdbx_strand_id
1 'polypeptide(L)'
;MVALKEILFEQLNFPSVRVGDEEFSTKWFLTGDMKFLCSLFGHLGPNATHACLLCEAPSTSFKENVAGEERTLDKIKESSKKYQEEFIKELKPAEKTALNRSCKSITKAPLVKINVNCVVPSPLHIILGLGQDLLNLVQKEAKTLGVEEQLEDVYKRLGADKRQSHEKIAHWRWSAKCC
;
A
#
# COMPACT_ATOMS: atom_id res chain seq x y z
N MET A 1 28.85 3.92 -3.15
CA MET A 1 27.67 3.31 -3.81
C MET A 1 26.61 4.39 -4.13
N VAL A 2 27.00 5.48 -4.83
CA VAL A 2 26.22 6.74 -4.90
C VAL A 2 25.72 7.08 -6.32
N ALA A 3 26.24 6.47 -7.38
CA ALA A 3 25.92 6.88 -8.76
C ALA A 3 24.77 6.11 -9.46
N LEU A 4 24.21 5.06 -8.85
CA LEU A 4 23.13 4.26 -9.46
C LEU A 4 21.71 4.77 -9.15
N LYS A 5 21.56 5.77 -8.27
CA LYS A 5 20.24 6.24 -7.80
C LYS A 5 19.53 7.21 -8.75
N GLU A 6 20.25 7.93 -9.60
CA GLU A 6 19.66 8.98 -10.44
C GLU A 6 19.42 8.53 -11.89
N ILE A 7 20.23 7.59 -12.39
CA ILE A 7 20.26 7.24 -13.81
C ILE A 7 19.04 6.39 -14.26
N LEU A 8 18.45 5.58 -13.38
CA LEU A 8 17.47 4.56 -13.79
C LEU A 8 16.02 5.05 -13.96
N PHE A 9 15.60 6.17 -13.33
CA PHE A 9 14.19 6.60 -13.37
C PHE A 9 13.92 7.89 -14.13
N GLU A 10 14.91 8.76 -14.32
CA GLU A 10 14.72 9.92 -15.22
C GLU A 10 14.53 9.48 -16.69
N GLN A 11 15.10 8.33 -17.06
CA GLN A 11 15.02 7.77 -18.40
C GLN A 11 13.70 7.06 -18.72
N LEU A 12 12.80 6.85 -17.75
CA LEU A 12 11.56 6.08 -17.96
C LEU A 12 10.34 6.95 -18.27
N ASN A 13 10.47 8.27 -18.22
CA ASN A 13 9.36 9.18 -18.45
C ASN A 13 9.51 9.84 -19.83
N PHE A 14 9.22 9.07 -20.88
CA PHE A 14 9.12 9.63 -22.22
C PHE A 14 7.80 10.40 -22.30
N PRO A 15 7.82 11.72 -22.58
CA PRO A 15 6.61 12.54 -22.67
C PRO A 15 5.87 12.32 -24.00
N SER A 16 6.61 11.89 -25.03
CA SER A 16 6.08 11.50 -26.32
C SER A 16 6.82 10.30 -26.92
N VAL A 17 6.14 9.60 -27.81
CA VAL A 17 6.69 8.52 -28.63
C VAL A 17 6.34 8.80 -30.08
N ARG A 18 7.30 8.61 -30.99
CA ARG A 18 7.09 8.75 -32.43
C ARG A 18 6.86 7.38 -33.06
N VAL A 19 5.79 7.24 -33.84
CA VAL A 19 5.44 6.03 -34.58
C VAL A 19 5.30 6.40 -36.05
N GLY A 20 6.31 6.09 -36.86
CA GLY A 20 6.42 6.62 -38.22
C GLY A 20 6.68 8.13 -38.20
N ASP A 21 5.83 8.89 -38.88
CA ASP A 21 5.91 10.35 -38.96
C ASP A 21 5.04 11.07 -37.92
N GLU A 22 4.28 10.32 -37.11
CA GLU A 22 3.35 10.85 -36.11
C GLU A 22 3.94 10.82 -34.70
N GLU A 23 3.66 11.87 -33.91
CA GLU A 23 4.11 12.00 -32.53
C GLU A 23 2.92 11.96 -31.56
N PHE A 24 3.00 11.06 -30.58
CA PHE A 24 1.95 10.80 -29.59
C PHE A 24 2.42 11.21 -28.21
N SER A 25 1.57 11.91 -27.45
CA SER A 25 1.84 12.14 -26.03
C SER A 25 1.58 10.86 -25.23
N THR A 26 2.40 10.61 -24.22
CA THR A 26 2.34 9.39 -23.40
C THR A 26 2.04 9.71 -21.96
N LYS A 27 1.22 8.87 -21.33
CA LYS A 27 0.93 8.89 -19.89
C LYS A 27 1.28 7.54 -19.28
N TRP A 28 2.12 7.57 -18.26
CA TRP A 28 2.62 6.37 -17.60
C TRP A 28 1.78 6.06 -16.36
N PHE A 29 1.35 4.80 -16.26
CA PHE A 29 0.70 4.28 -15.07
C PHE A 29 1.61 3.25 -14.41
N LEU A 30 1.73 3.34 -13.09
CA LEU A 30 2.53 2.42 -12.30
C LEU A 30 1.63 1.42 -11.59
N THR A 31 1.86 0.14 -11.82
CA THR A 31 1.16 -0.93 -11.11
C THR A 31 2.14 -1.86 -10.41
N GLY A 32 1.65 -2.57 -9.41
CA GLY A 32 2.41 -3.50 -8.62
C GLY A 32 1.66 -3.89 -7.35
N ASP A 33 2.25 -4.81 -6.59
CA ASP A 33 1.80 -5.05 -5.23
C ASP A 33 2.03 -3.81 -4.35
N MET A 34 1.29 -3.71 -3.26
CA MET A 34 1.34 -2.49 -2.44
C MET A 34 2.67 -2.31 -1.71
N LYS A 35 3.36 -3.41 -1.36
CA LYS A 35 4.65 -3.33 -0.66
C LYS A 35 5.70 -2.70 -1.59
N PHE A 36 5.70 -3.10 -2.85
CA PHE A 36 6.49 -2.49 -3.91
C PHE A 36 6.15 -1.01 -4.08
N LEU A 37 4.88 -0.67 -4.27
CA LEU A 37 4.43 0.71 -4.47
C LEU A 37 4.79 1.60 -3.25
N CYS A 38 4.49 1.16 -2.03
CA CYS A 38 4.87 1.89 -0.82
C CYS A 38 6.38 2.11 -0.71
N SER A 39 7.20 1.12 -1.09
CA SER A 39 8.66 1.27 -1.08
C SER A 39 9.14 2.32 -2.07
N LEU A 40 8.53 2.41 -3.26
CA LEU A 40 8.85 3.43 -4.26
C LEU A 40 8.51 4.85 -3.81
N PHE A 41 7.43 5.02 -3.04
CA PHE A 41 7.01 6.33 -2.54
C PHE A 41 7.49 6.64 -1.11
N GLY A 42 8.35 5.78 -0.53
CA GLY A 42 8.90 5.98 0.82
C GLY A 42 7.86 5.85 1.94
N HIS A 43 6.74 5.20 1.67
CA HIS A 43 5.62 4.98 2.59
C HIS A 43 5.88 3.76 3.49
N LEU A 44 5.49 3.84 4.77
CA LEU A 44 5.69 2.76 5.77
C LEU A 44 4.84 1.50 5.52
N GLY A 45 3.88 1.60 4.61
CA GLY A 45 3.10 0.46 4.14
C GLY A 45 1.75 0.27 4.84
N PRO A 46 1.17 -0.94 4.69
CA PRO A 46 -0.18 -1.30 5.13
C PRO A 46 -0.55 -1.03 6.58
N ASN A 47 0.40 -1.21 7.48
CA ASN A 47 0.16 -1.22 8.92
C ASN A 47 0.47 0.15 9.55
N ALA A 48 0.69 1.16 8.72
CA ALA A 48 1.03 2.49 9.18
C ALA A 48 -0.20 3.23 9.72
N THR A 49 0.05 4.35 10.40
CA THR A 49 -1.02 5.20 10.94
C THR A 49 -1.83 5.88 9.85
N HIS A 50 -1.25 6.07 8.68
CA HIS A 50 -1.91 6.42 7.43
C HIS A 50 -1.61 5.30 6.45
N ALA A 51 -2.52 4.34 6.29
CA ALA A 51 -2.23 3.11 5.54
C ALA A 51 -2.39 3.25 4.02
N CYS A 52 -3.22 4.18 3.56
CA CYS A 52 -3.48 4.40 2.15
C CYS A 52 -2.29 5.09 1.50
N LEU A 53 -1.89 4.65 0.30
CA LEU A 53 -0.89 5.36 -0.52
C LEU A 53 -1.51 6.55 -1.28
N LEU A 54 -2.81 6.48 -1.59
CA LEU A 54 -3.51 7.47 -2.41
C LEU A 54 -4.10 8.64 -1.62
N CYS A 55 -4.37 8.47 -0.32
CA CYS A 55 -4.94 9.51 0.53
C CYS A 55 -4.29 9.57 1.92
N GLU A 56 -4.51 10.68 2.60
CA GLU A 56 -3.94 10.97 3.92
C GLU A 56 -4.87 10.59 5.09
N ALA A 57 -5.91 9.79 4.83
CA ALA A 57 -6.81 9.33 5.88
C ALA A 57 -6.06 8.50 6.94
N PRO A 58 -6.21 8.79 8.25
CA PRO A 58 -5.64 7.95 9.29
C PRO A 58 -6.39 6.61 9.37
N SER A 59 -5.70 5.55 9.76
CA SER A 59 -6.25 4.19 9.82
C SER A 59 -7.43 4.03 10.78
N THR A 60 -7.61 4.97 11.71
CA THR A 60 -8.77 5.06 12.61
C THR A 60 -10.04 5.56 11.92
N SER A 61 -9.90 6.41 10.89
CA SER A 61 -11.02 7.04 10.18
C SER A 61 -11.78 6.10 9.24
N PHE A 62 -11.22 4.94 8.90
CA PHE A 62 -11.89 3.95 8.03
C PHE A 62 -13.19 3.40 8.63
N LYS A 63 -13.39 3.51 9.95
CA LYS A 63 -14.67 3.16 10.57
C LYS A 63 -15.76 4.19 10.31
N GLU A 64 -15.37 5.41 10.00
CA GLU A 64 -16.24 6.58 9.91
C GLU A 64 -16.52 6.99 8.46
N ASN A 65 -15.98 6.25 7.47
CA ASN A 65 -16.07 6.55 6.04
C ASN A 65 -15.68 8.00 5.67
N VAL A 66 -14.78 8.60 6.46
CA VAL A 66 -14.28 9.94 6.19
C VAL A 66 -13.22 9.86 5.09
N ALA A 67 -13.51 10.46 3.94
CA ALA A 67 -12.54 10.61 2.88
C ALA A 67 -11.40 11.53 3.36
N GLY A 68 -10.17 11.03 3.30
CA GLY A 68 -8.97 11.86 3.51
C GLY A 68 -8.66 12.68 2.26
N GLU A 69 -7.86 13.72 2.43
CA GLU A 69 -7.31 14.45 1.28
C GLU A 69 -6.49 13.53 0.37
N GLU A 70 -6.58 13.78 -0.93
CA GLU A 70 -5.76 13.11 -1.92
C GLU A 70 -4.28 13.44 -1.71
N ARG A 71 -3.44 12.42 -1.83
CA ARG A 71 -2.00 12.56 -1.68
C ARG A 71 -1.39 12.90 -3.04
N THR A 72 -0.58 13.95 -3.09
CA THR A 72 0.17 14.33 -4.29
C THR A 72 1.65 14.01 -4.13
N LEU A 73 2.39 13.99 -5.24
CA LEU A 73 3.83 13.77 -5.21
C LEU A 73 4.57 14.86 -4.40
N ASP A 74 4.08 16.10 -4.43
CA ASP A 74 4.69 17.21 -3.70
C ASP A 74 4.46 17.09 -2.19
N LYS A 75 3.26 16.69 -1.77
CA LYS A 75 2.96 16.37 -0.36
C LYS A 75 3.84 15.23 0.16
N ILE A 76 4.12 14.22 -0.66
CA ILE A 76 5.06 13.12 -0.32
C ILE A 76 6.47 13.69 -0.11
N LYS A 77 6.97 14.51 -1.04
CA LYS A 77 8.31 15.11 -0.92
C LYS A 77 8.42 15.95 0.35
N GLU A 78 7.44 16.80 0.62
CA GLU A 78 7.39 17.64 1.82
C GLU A 78 7.41 16.79 3.10
N SER A 79 6.54 15.78 3.18
CA SER A 79 6.47 14.87 4.32
C SER A 79 7.79 14.12 4.54
N SER A 80 8.44 13.68 3.45
CA SER A 80 9.73 13.00 3.51
C SER A 80 10.86 13.91 3.99
N LYS A 81 10.87 15.17 3.55
CA LYS A 81 11.86 16.17 3.97
C LYS A 81 11.72 16.45 5.47
N LYS A 82 10.49 16.75 5.91
CA LYS A 82 10.17 16.93 7.32
C LYS A 82 10.59 15.73 8.17
N TYR A 83 10.29 14.52 7.71
CA TYR A 83 10.68 13.30 8.41
C TYR A 83 12.20 13.22 8.58
N GLN A 84 12.97 13.46 7.51
CA GLN A 84 14.42 13.38 7.54
C GLN A 84 15.06 14.44 8.47
N GLU A 85 14.54 15.68 8.45
CA GLU A 85 15.03 16.77 9.31
C GLU A 85 14.78 16.48 10.80
N GLU A 86 13.61 15.93 11.14
CA GLU A 86 13.26 15.62 12.52
C GLU A 86 13.88 14.31 13.03
N PHE A 87 14.07 13.31 12.16
CA PHE A 87 14.60 11.99 12.53
C PHE A 87 16.07 12.01 12.97
N ILE A 88 16.85 13.03 12.58
CA ILE A 88 18.27 13.19 12.97
C ILE A 88 18.43 13.32 14.49
N LYS A 89 17.36 13.63 15.24
CA LYS A 89 17.42 14.00 16.67
C LYS A 89 17.40 12.84 17.69
N GLU A 90 17.80 11.62 17.32
CA GLU A 90 17.75 10.42 18.20
C GLU A 90 16.42 10.28 18.99
N LEU A 91 15.31 10.22 18.27
CA LEU A 91 13.97 10.21 18.85
C LEU A 91 13.65 8.92 19.64
N LYS A 92 12.95 9.08 20.77
CA LYS A 92 12.35 7.97 21.53
C LYS A 92 11.23 7.29 20.71
N PRO A 93 10.83 6.04 21.05
CA PRO A 93 9.79 5.32 20.30
C PRO A 93 8.43 6.04 20.18
N ALA A 94 8.00 6.73 21.26
CA ALA A 94 6.75 7.51 21.25
C ALA A 94 6.84 8.71 20.29
N GLU A 95 7.98 9.41 20.29
CA GLU A 95 8.25 10.55 19.42
C GLU A 95 8.33 10.12 17.96
N LYS A 96 8.96 8.97 17.67
CA LYS A 96 8.97 8.36 16.34
C LYS A 96 7.56 8.05 15.83
N THR A 97 6.69 7.56 16.72
CA THR A 97 5.29 7.28 16.36
C THR A 97 4.51 8.56 16.06
N ALA A 98 4.74 9.62 16.85
CA ALA A 98 4.16 10.94 16.61
C ALA A 98 4.66 11.54 15.29
N LEU A 99 5.96 11.42 15.00
CA LEU A 99 6.57 11.85 13.74
C LEU A 99 5.98 11.09 12.53
N ASN A 100 5.84 9.77 12.63
CA ASN A 100 5.19 8.98 11.58
C ASN A 100 3.76 9.44 11.29
N ARG A 101 3.01 9.86 12.32
CA ARG A 101 1.66 10.44 12.13
C ARG A 101 1.73 11.82 11.50
N SER A 102 2.62 12.70 11.96
CA SER A 102 2.74 14.06 11.44
C SER A 102 3.23 14.10 9.98
N CYS A 103 4.05 13.13 9.58
CA CYS A 103 4.55 12.93 8.22
C CYS A 103 3.70 11.96 7.39
N LYS A 104 2.45 11.69 7.80
CA LYS A 104 1.48 10.86 7.05
C LYS A 104 2.05 9.51 6.59
N SER A 105 2.87 8.90 7.43
CA SER A 105 3.56 7.62 7.20
C SER A 105 4.57 7.60 6.05
N ILE A 106 5.05 8.76 5.59
CA ILE A 106 6.16 8.92 4.65
C ILE A 106 7.46 9.10 5.42
N THR A 107 8.49 8.32 5.07
CA THR A 107 9.80 8.32 5.74
C THR A 107 10.98 8.52 4.82
N LYS A 108 10.78 8.34 3.51
CA LYS A 108 11.83 8.47 2.49
C LYS A 108 11.29 9.27 1.31
N ALA A 109 12.21 9.91 0.60
CA ALA A 109 11.88 10.56 -0.66
C ALA A 109 11.41 9.52 -1.69
N PRO A 110 10.47 9.88 -2.58
CA PRO A 110 10.00 8.98 -3.62
C PRO A 110 11.14 8.70 -4.62
N LEU A 111 11.27 7.44 -5.02
CA LEU A 111 12.25 6.97 -6.00
C LEU A 111 11.81 7.24 -7.45
N VAL A 112 10.52 7.56 -7.64
CA VAL A 112 9.91 7.78 -8.96
C VAL A 112 9.23 9.13 -9.04
N LYS A 113 9.25 9.77 -10.22
CA LYS A 113 8.57 11.04 -10.50
C LYS A 113 7.18 10.82 -11.14
N ILE A 114 6.44 9.83 -10.65
CA ILE A 114 5.08 9.51 -11.12
C ILE A 114 4.07 10.12 -10.16
N ASN A 115 3.04 10.79 -10.68
CA ASN A 115 1.95 11.29 -9.86
C ASN A 115 1.22 10.10 -9.20
N VAL A 116 0.91 10.21 -7.92
CA VAL A 116 0.21 9.19 -7.14
C VAL A 116 -1.13 8.79 -7.79
N ASN A 117 -1.79 9.73 -8.48
CA ASN A 117 -3.06 9.49 -9.20
C ASN A 117 -2.87 8.65 -10.48
N CYS A 118 -1.63 8.35 -10.85
CA CYS A 118 -1.26 7.42 -11.92
C CYS A 118 -0.78 6.07 -11.37
N VAL A 119 -0.91 5.84 -10.06
CA VAL A 119 -0.66 4.55 -9.43
C VAL A 119 -1.93 3.72 -9.45
N VAL A 120 -1.86 2.52 -10.02
CA VAL A 120 -2.99 1.59 -10.10
C VAL A 120 -2.66 0.37 -9.25
N PRO A 121 -3.25 0.24 -8.04
CA PRO A 121 -3.08 -0.95 -7.22
C PRO A 121 -3.50 -2.20 -8.00
N SER A 122 -2.75 -3.30 -7.85
CA SER A 122 -3.05 -4.56 -8.54
C SER A 122 -4.38 -5.16 -8.05
N PRO A 123 -5.41 -5.33 -8.91
CA PRO A 123 -6.71 -5.90 -8.51
C PRO A 123 -6.61 -7.29 -7.90
N LEU A 124 -5.62 -8.08 -8.33
CA LEU A 124 -5.35 -9.41 -7.77
C LEU A 124 -5.10 -9.35 -6.26
N HIS A 125 -4.23 -8.44 -5.82
CA HIS A 125 -3.90 -8.30 -4.40
C HIS A 125 -5.10 -7.80 -3.61
N ILE A 126 -5.96 -6.99 -4.24
CA ILE A 126 -7.20 -6.51 -3.64
C ILE A 126 -8.15 -7.66 -3.35
N ILE A 127 -8.43 -8.47 -4.37
CA ILE A 127 -9.34 -9.61 -4.28
C ILE A 127 -8.82 -10.64 -3.28
N LEU A 128 -7.50 -10.90 -3.26
CA LEU A 128 -6.90 -11.81 -2.29
C LEU A 128 -7.06 -11.31 -0.84
N GLY A 129 -6.85 -10.01 -0.60
CA GLY A 129 -7.07 -9.39 0.71
C GLY A 129 -8.54 -9.49 1.16
N LEU A 130 -9.47 -9.12 0.28
CA LEU A 130 -10.92 -9.23 0.51
C LEU A 130 -11.36 -10.67 0.78
N GLY A 131 -10.90 -11.61 -0.04
CA GLY A 131 -11.20 -13.03 0.11
C GLY A 131 -10.73 -13.55 1.46
N GLN A 132 -9.53 -13.18 1.90
CA GLN A 132 -9.03 -13.56 3.22
C GLN A 132 -9.87 -12.97 4.36
N ASP A 133 -10.27 -11.70 4.26
CA ASP A 133 -11.12 -11.06 5.27
C ASP A 133 -12.50 -11.74 5.36
N LEU A 134 -13.10 -12.11 4.23
CA LEU A 134 -14.35 -12.89 4.19
C LEU A 134 -14.19 -14.27 4.82
N LEU A 135 -13.11 -15.00 4.49
CA LEU A 135 -12.83 -16.30 5.09
C LEU A 135 -12.65 -16.20 6.61
N ASN A 136 -11.96 -15.16 7.09
CA ASN A 136 -11.79 -14.90 8.52
C ASN A 136 -13.14 -14.64 9.21
N LEU A 137 -14.05 -13.92 8.55
CA LEU A 137 -15.40 -13.68 9.07
C LEU A 137 -16.21 -14.97 9.15
N VAL A 138 -16.19 -15.81 8.10
CA VAL A 138 -16.88 -17.12 8.11
C VAL A 138 -16.33 -18.01 9.22
N GLN A 139 -15.00 -18.07 9.39
CA GLN A 139 -14.38 -18.83 10.49
C GLN A 139 -14.80 -18.31 11.86
N LYS A 140 -14.88 -16.98 12.04
CA LYS A 140 -15.33 -16.38 13.29
C LYS A 140 -16.78 -16.74 13.57
N GLU A 141 -17.65 -16.67 12.57
CA GLU A 141 -19.07 -16.97 12.72
C GLU A 141 -19.32 -18.46 12.99
N ALA A 142 -18.60 -19.35 12.30
CA ALA A 142 -18.67 -20.79 12.55
C ALA A 142 -18.32 -21.13 14.00
N LYS A 143 -17.34 -20.45 14.60
CA LYS A 143 -17.00 -20.57 16.03
C LYS A 143 -18.11 -20.10 16.95
N THR A 144 -18.73 -18.96 16.64
CA THR A 144 -19.88 -18.44 17.41
C THR A 144 -21.04 -19.44 17.41
N LEU A 145 -21.26 -20.12 16.29
CA LEU A 145 -22.37 -21.06 16.09
C LEU A 145 -22.04 -22.51 16.50
N GLY A 146 -20.78 -22.83 16.84
CA GLY A 146 -20.36 -24.19 17.19
C GLY A 146 -20.39 -25.19 16.02
N VAL A 147 -20.16 -24.71 14.79
CA VAL A 147 -20.21 -25.49 13.54
C VAL A 147 -18.85 -25.60 12.84
N GLU A 148 -17.75 -25.48 13.58
CA GLU A 148 -16.41 -25.46 13.00
C GLU A 148 -16.09 -26.74 12.21
N GLU A 149 -16.53 -27.91 12.68
CA GLU A 149 -16.31 -29.19 12.00
C GLU A 149 -16.96 -29.22 10.60
N GLN A 150 -18.14 -28.63 10.46
CA GLN A 150 -18.84 -28.55 9.18
C GLN A 150 -18.09 -27.64 8.20
N LEU A 151 -17.51 -26.55 8.70
CA LEU A 151 -16.66 -25.66 7.90
C LEU A 151 -15.37 -26.36 7.46
N GLU A 152 -14.76 -27.20 8.31
CA GLU A 152 -13.60 -28.01 7.93
C GLU A 152 -13.92 -28.97 6.79
N ASP A 153 -15.09 -29.61 6.83
CA ASP A 153 -15.50 -30.53 5.79
C ASP A 153 -15.80 -29.81 4.46
N VAL A 154 -16.24 -28.55 4.52
CA VAL A 154 -16.30 -27.68 3.32
C VAL A 154 -14.89 -27.42 2.79
N TYR A 155 -13.93 -27.01 3.64
CA TYR A 155 -12.55 -26.77 3.18
C TYR A 155 -11.89 -27.99 2.56
N LYS A 156 -12.06 -29.17 3.17
CA LYS A 156 -11.56 -30.44 2.62
C LYS A 156 -12.16 -30.72 1.24
N ARG A 157 -13.47 -30.54 1.07
CA ARG A 157 -14.17 -30.74 -0.22
C ARG A 157 -13.70 -29.77 -1.30
N LEU A 158 -13.34 -28.56 -0.92
CA LEU A 158 -12.78 -27.55 -1.83
C LEU A 158 -11.29 -27.77 -2.12
N GLY A 159 -10.65 -28.79 -1.54
CA GLY A 159 -9.21 -29.03 -1.67
C GLY A 159 -8.35 -27.96 -1.00
N ALA A 160 -8.93 -27.17 -0.08
CA ALA A 160 -8.22 -26.12 0.65
C ALA A 160 -7.53 -26.71 1.89
N ASP A 161 -6.20 -26.87 1.85
CA ASP A 161 -5.43 -27.27 3.03
C ASP A 161 -5.18 -26.06 3.95
N LYS A 162 -5.67 -26.14 5.19
CA LYS A 162 -5.49 -25.14 6.25
C LYS A 162 -4.03 -24.72 6.46
N ARG A 163 -3.07 -25.59 6.15
CA ARG A 163 -1.64 -25.36 6.39
C ARG A 163 -1.02 -24.31 5.46
N GLN A 164 -1.62 -23.98 4.32
CA GLN A 164 -1.07 -22.97 3.41
C GLN A 164 -1.60 -21.54 3.63
N SER A 165 -2.74 -21.37 4.31
CA SER A 165 -3.42 -20.07 4.40
C SER A 165 -2.97 -19.18 5.56
N HIS A 166 -2.53 -19.74 6.69
CA HIS A 166 -2.24 -18.93 7.89
C HIS A 166 -0.83 -18.32 7.92
N GLU A 167 0.21 -19.01 7.44
CA GLU A 167 1.60 -18.50 7.50
C GLU A 167 2.01 -17.67 6.28
N LYS A 168 1.42 -17.88 5.10
CA LYS A 168 1.82 -17.17 3.87
C LYS A 168 0.96 -15.95 3.53
N ILE A 169 -0.24 -15.83 4.12
CA ILE A 169 -1.23 -14.81 3.71
C ILE A 169 -1.28 -13.58 4.64
N ALA A 170 -0.60 -13.62 5.80
CA ALA A 170 -0.52 -12.45 6.71
C ALA A 170 0.04 -11.17 6.04
N HIS A 171 0.77 -11.31 4.93
CA HIS A 171 1.26 -10.19 4.12
C HIS A 171 0.23 -9.51 3.20
N TRP A 172 -0.95 -10.12 3.02
CA TRP A 172 -1.97 -9.69 2.03
C TRP A 172 -3.14 -8.93 2.65
N ARG A 173 -2.98 -8.45 3.89
CA ARG A 173 -4.03 -7.76 4.69
C ARG A 173 -4.43 -6.38 4.16
N TRP A 174 -4.33 -6.17 2.86
CA TRP A 174 -4.46 -4.90 2.18
C TRP A 174 -5.58 -5.00 1.15
N SER A 175 -6.60 -4.16 1.32
CA SER A 175 -7.44 -3.58 0.27
C SER A 175 -8.96 -3.73 0.43
N ALA A 176 -9.51 -3.27 1.53
CA ALA A 176 -10.95 -2.99 1.57
C ALA A 176 -11.30 -1.67 2.25
N LYS A 177 -10.32 -1.03 2.90
CA LYS A 177 -10.62 0.09 3.81
C LYS A 177 -10.43 1.47 3.18
N CYS A 178 -9.78 1.55 2.02
CA CYS A 178 -9.48 2.82 1.34
C CYS A 178 -10.04 2.95 -0.07
N CYS A 179 -10.58 1.87 -0.63
CA CYS A 179 -11.19 1.83 -1.96
C CYS A 179 -12.67 1.55 -1.80
#